data_AF-A0A8T8X8W6-F1
#
_entry.id   AF-A0A8T8X8W6-F1
#
_cell.length_a   1.000
_cell.length_b   1.000
_cell.length_c   1.000
_cell.angle_alpha   90.00
_cell.angle_beta   90.00
_cell.angle_gamma   90.00
#
_symmetry.space_group_name_H-M   'P 1'
#
loop_
_entity.id
_entity.type
_entity.pdbx_description
1 polymer ?
#
loop_
_entity_poly.entity_id
_entity_poly.type
_entity_poly.pdbx_seq_one_letter_code
_entity_poly.pdbx_strand_id
1 'polypeptide(L)'
;MPSFIHSLWPLLLAPLATAASGTCNTTALNTTTYWYDITVDGTTVFDVARATNRGVCDIGRQNLMADVTIIPNVGESFLIPAEVCEPDNTSCLLPNTTATRTCIYGGPRLYYTVRGDTYEVIARRLNITVESLMHVDGPTNETLANPTSPTALLNVGQFVKVPQCDPSQCILQPYSFSWGVYKDLADHFGTTVGQIMMLSPTYNYSSLAFTPGGQFPPINIPINCTALSDTVTVLD
;
A
#
# COMPACT_ATOMS: atom_id res chain seq x y z
N MET A 1 -10.80 -8.65 64.26
CA MET A 1 -10.47 -9.88 63.51
C MET A 1 -11.71 -10.31 62.73
N PRO A 2 -11.69 -10.17 61.40
CA PRO A 2 -12.32 -11.16 60.54
C PRO A 2 -11.35 -11.64 59.44
N SER A 3 -11.34 -12.94 59.21
CA SER A 3 -10.45 -13.67 58.31
C SER A 3 -10.80 -13.49 56.83
N PHE A 4 -9.80 -13.21 56.01
CA PHE A 4 -9.87 -13.31 54.54
C PHE A 4 -9.56 -14.76 54.12
N ILE A 5 -10.53 -15.43 53.49
CA ILE A 5 -10.30 -16.72 52.80
C ILE A 5 -10.02 -16.41 51.33
N HIS A 6 -8.82 -16.77 50.87
CA HIS A 6 -8.42 -16.72 49.45
C HIS A 6 -9.03 -17.90 48.69
N SER A 7 -9.81 -17.62 47.64
CA SER A 7 -10.25 -18.60 46.65
C SER A 7 -9.26 -18.63 45.49
N LEU A 8 -8.44 -19.67 45.42
CA LEU A 8 -7.58 -19.98 44.27
C LEU A 8 -8.40 -20.72 43.21
N TRP A 9 -8.60 -20.10 42.05
CA TRP A 9 -9.11 -20.78 40.84
C TRP A 9 -7.94 -21.41 40.06
N PRO A 10 -8.05 -22.66 39.58
CA PRO A 10 -7.04 -23.26 38.72
C PRO A 10 -7.21 -22.76 37.28
N LEU A 11 -6.15 -22.18 36.71
CA LEU A 11 -6.04 -21.96 35.27
C LEU A 11 -5.84 -23.31 34.56
N LEU A 12 -6.85 -23.72 33.79
CA LEU A 12 -6.73 -24.77 32.80
C LEU A 12 -5.97 -24.22 31.58
N LEU A 13 -4.73 -24.67 31.38
CA LEU A 13 -4.02 -24.48 30.11
C LEU A 13 -4.63 -25.41 29.06
N ALA A 14 -5.31 -24.84 28.06
CA ALA A 14 -5.67 -25.54 26.84
C ALA A 14 -4.44 -25.62 25.92
N PRO A 15 -4.10 -26.80 25.34
CA PRO A 15 -3.03 -26.91 24.38
C PRO A 15 -3.45 -26.24 23.07
N LEU A 16 -2.62 -25.31 22.58
CA LEU A 16 -2.71 -24.77 21.23
C LEU A 16 -2.46 -25.93 20.24
N ALA A 17 -3.50 -26.32 19.52
CA ALA A 17 -3.36 -27.24 18.39
C ALA A 17 -2.64 -26.48 17.26
N THR A 18 -1.35 -26.75 17.08
CA THR A 18 -0.62 -26.37 15.86
C THR A 18 -1.23 -27.15 14.71
N ALA A 19 -1.95 -26.46 13.82
CA ALA A 19 -2.38 -27.02 12.55
C ALA A 19 -1.13 -27.48 11.79
N ALA A 20 -1.03 -28.78 11.52
CA ALA A 20 0.03 -29.32 10.69
C ALA A 20 -0.14 -28.76 9.27
N SER A 21 0.80 -27.94 8.83
CA SER A 21 0.97 -27.62 7.42
C SER A 21 1.20 -28.94 6.67
N GLY A 22 0.25 -29.31 5.81
CA GLY A 22 0.46 -30.42 4.88
C GLY A 22 1.73 -30.14 4.09
N THR A 23 2.66 -31.08 4.05
CA THR A 23 3.90 -30.98 3.27
C THR A 23 3.53 -30.74 1.81
N CYS A 24 3.71 -29.51 1.32
CA CYS A 24 3.49 -29.17 -0.07
C CYS A 24 4.48 -29.96 -0.97
N ASN A 25 3.97 -30.54 -2.05
CA ASN A 25 4.79 -31.21 -3.05
C ASN A 25 5.30 -30.19 -4.07
N THR A 26 6.51 -29.67 -3.85
CA THR A 26 7.14 -28.68 -4.74
C THR A 26 7.28 -29.15 -6.18
N THR A 27 7.42 -30.46 -6.42
CA THR A 27 7.54 -31.06 -7.76
C THR A 27 6.22 -31.05 -8.54
N ALA A 28 5.08 -30.91 -7.86
CA ALA A 28 3.77 -30.83 -8.49
C ALA A 28 3.33 -29.40 -8.82
N LEU A 29 4.11 -28.39 -8.40
CA LEU A 29 3.79 -26.98 -8.62
C LEU A 29 3.91 -26.61 -10.09
N ASN A 30 2.97 -25.80 -10.59
CA ASN A 30 3.08 -25.25 -11.92
C ASN A 30 4.12 -24.14 -11.98
N THR A 31 5.28 -24.42 -12.58
CA THR A 31 6.39 -23.46 -12.70
C THR A 31 6.26 -22.49 -13.88
N THR A 32 5.10 -22.47 -14.56
CA THR A 32 4.89 -21.65 -15.76
C THR A 32 4.57 -20.21 -15.39
N THR A 33 5.29 -19.28 -16.01
CA THR A 33 4.97 -17.85 -16.01
C THR A 33 4.24 -17.50 -17.30
N TYR A 34 3.14 -16.76 -17.22
CA TYR A 34 2.34 -16.40 -18.39
C TYR A 34 1.56 -15.11 -18.17
N TRP A 35 0.92 -14.61 -19.24
CA TRP A 35 0.13 -13.39 -19.23
C TRP A 35 -1.33 -13.64 -18.88
N TYR A 36 -1.87 -12.86 -17.96
CA TYR A 36 -3.31 -12.80 -17.67
C TYR A 36 -3.86 -11.45 -18.10
N ASP A 37 -4.73 -11.46 -19.11
CA ASP A 37 -5.33 -10.25 -19.67
C ASP A 37 -6.56 -9.82 -18.88
N ILE A 38 -6.63 -8.54 -18.56
CA ILE A 38 -7.77 -7.91 -17.90
C ILE A 38 -8.82 -7.58 -18.96
N THR A 39 -9.86 -8.41 -19.02
CA THR A 39 -10.94 -8.28 -20.03
C THR A 39 -12.25 -7.75 -19.47
N VAL A 40 -12.41 -7.75 -18.14
CA VAL A 40 -13.62 -7.32 -17.44
C VAL A 40 -13.30 -6.13 -16.54
N ASP A 41 -14.07 -5.06 -16.68
CA ASP A 41 -13.92 -3.87 -15.85
C ASP A 41 -14.15 -4.21 -14.36
N GLY A 42 -13.31 -3.65 -13.49
CA GLY A 42 -13.36 -3.91 -12.06
C GLY A 42 -12.66 -5.20 -11.61
N THR A 43 -12.08 -5.98 -12.52
CA THR A 43 -11.20 -7.11 -12.15
C THR A 43 -10.05 -6.61 -11.29
N THR A 44 -9.87 -7.20 -10.11
CA THR A 44 -8.76 -6.85 -9.20
C THR A 44 -7.66 -7.91 -9.22
N VAL A 45 -6.47 -7.59 -8.71
CA VAL A 45 -5.43 -8.61 -8.51
C VAL A 45 -5.87 -9.73 -7.56
N PHE A 46 -6.82 -9.47 -6.65
CA PHE A 46 -7.39 -10.49 -5.76
C PHE A 46 -8.23 -11.51 -6.55
N ASP A 47 -8.93 -11.05 -7.58
CA ASP A 47 -9.67 -11.92 -8.48
C ASP A 47 -8.72 -12.75 -9.34
N VAL A 48 -7.65 -12.11 -9.85
CA VAL A 48 -6.62 -12.80 -10.64
C VAL A 48 -5.86 -13.83 -9.81
N ALA A 49 -5.45 -13.48 -8.58
CA ALA A 49 -4.81 -14.38 -7.62
C ALA A 49 -5.66 -15.63 -7.39
N ARG A 50 -6.96 -15.46 -7.14
CA ARG A 50 -7.91 -16.57 -6.96
C ARG A 50 -8.10 -17.39 -8.25
N ALA A 51 -8.27 -16.74 -9.40
CA ALA A 51 -8.47 -17.42 -10.68
C ALA A 51 -7.25 -18.22 -11.13
N THR A 52 -6.06 -17.77 -10.74
CA THR A 52 -4.79 -18.38 -11.09
C THR A 52 -4.22 -19.24 -9.96
N ASN A 53 -4.78 -19.28 -8.76
CA ASN A 53 -4.18 -19.98 -7.60
C ASN A 53 -2.76 -19.48 -7.26
N ARG A 54 -2.53 -18.16 -7.34
CA ARG A 54 -1.28 -17.48 -6.94
C ARG A 54 -1.57 -16.52 -5.79
N GLY A 55 -0.53 -16.09 -5.08
CA GLY A 55 -0.67 -15.08 -4.03
C GLY A 55 -0.83 -13.68 -4.60
N VAL A 56 -1.68 -12.86 -3.97
CA VAL A 56 -1.85 -11.44 -4.34
C VAL A 56 -0.50 -10.71 -4.34
N CYS A 57 0.31 -10.91 -3.31
CA CYS A 57 1.61 -10.27 -3.18
C CYS A 57 2.65 -10.90 -4.09
N ASP A 58 2.54 -12.19 -4.40
CA ASP A 58 3.41 -12.81 -5.40
C ASP A 58 3.19 -12.18 -6.78
N ILE A 59 1.93 -12.02 -7.20
CA ILE A 59 1.58 -11.30 -8.43
C ILE A 59 2.03 -9.84 -8.34
N GLY A 60 1.76 -9.17 -7.21
CA GLY A 60 2.12 -7.76 -7.01
C GLY A 60 3.61 -7.50 -7.21
N ARG A 61 4.46 -8.33 -6.61
CA ARG A 61 5.92 -8.21 -6.72
C ARG A 61 6.44 -8.59 -8.11
N GLN A 62 5.85 -9.63 -8.73
CA GLN A 62 6.17 -10.03 -10.10
C GLN A 62 5.84 -8.95 -11.13
N ASN A 63 4.93 -8.02 -10.80
CA ASN A 63 4.51 -6.93 -11.67
C ASN A 63 4.98 -5.56 -11.18
N LEU A 64 5.83 -5.49 -10.15
CA LEU A 64 6.33 -4.23 -9.60
C LEU A 64 5.21 -3.24 -9.26
N MET A 65 4.10 -3.71 -8.67
CA MET A 65 2.92 -2.86 -8.45
C MET A 65 3.22 -1.72 -7.45
N ALA A 66 2.70 -0.54 -7.72
CA ALA A 66 2.71 0.59 -6.77
C ALA A 66 1.91 0.22 -5.52
N ASP A 67 0.68 -0.24 -5.70
CA ASP A 67 -0.17 -0.78 -4.65
C ASP A 67 -1.09 -1.83 -5.28
N VAL A 68 -1.13 -3.02 -4.69
CA VAL A 68 -1.93 -4.16 -5.20
C VAL A 68 -3.44 -3.90 -5.16
N THR A 69 -3.89 -2.87 -4.44
CA THR A 69 -5.30 -2.46 -4.41
C THR A 69 -5.70 -1.57 -5.58
N ILE A 70 -4.75 -1.06 -6.37
CA ILE A 70 -5.07 -0.27 -7.57
C ILE A 70 -5.70 -1.20 -8.61
N ILE A 71 -6.89 -0.83 -9.07
CA ILE A 71 -7.65 -1.63 -10.02
C ILE A 71 -7.05 -1.40 -11.42
N PRO A 72 -6.64 -2.45 -12.15
CA PRO A 72 -6.16 -2.33 -13.52
C PRO A 72 -7.28 -1.92 -14.50
N ASN A 73 -6.89 -1.37 -15.64
CA ASN A 73 -7.80 -1.06 -16.74
C ASN A 73 -8.04 -2.30 -17.62
N VAL A 74 -9.16 -2.31 -18.34
CA VAL A 74 -9.37 -3.33 -19.39
C VAL A 74 -8.33 -3.14 -20.50
N GLY A 75 -7.75 -4.25 -20.97
CA GLY A 75 -6.68 -4.29 -21.96
C GLY A 75 -5.27 -4.30 -21.36
N GLU A 76 -5.15 -4.14 -20.04
CA GLU A 76 -3.93 -4.36 -19.29
C GLU A 76 -3.70 -5.86 -19.01
N SER A 77 -2.47 -6.25 -18.70
CA SER A 77 -2.14 -7.65 -18.38
C SER A 77 -1.16 -7.74 -17.21
N PHE A 78 -1.36 -8.77 -16.38
CA PHE A 78 -0.42 -9.15 -15.33
C PHE A 78 0.43 -10.34 -15.78
N LEU A 79 1.70 -10.30 -15.45
CA LEU A 79 2.61 -11.44 -15.52
C LEU A 79 2.36 -12.32 -14.29
N ILE A 80 1.84 -13.52 -14.50
CA ILE A 80 1.50 -14.48 -13.45
C ILE A 80 2.75 -15.30 -13.11
N PRO A 81 3.24 -15.28 -11.86
CA PRO A 81 4.40 -16.07 -11.46
C PRO A 81 4.09 -17.57 -11.40
N ALA A 82 5.16 -18.35 -11.33
CA ALA A 82 5.12 -19.76 -10.94
C ALA A 82 4.39 -19.94 -9.58
N GLU A 83 3.76 -21.10 -9.41
CA GLU A 83 3.16 -21.47 -8.13
C GLU A 83 4.23 -21.65 -7.06
N VAL A 84 3.85 -21.33 -5.82
CA VAL A 84 4.63 -21.57 -4.61
C VAL A 84 3.78 -22.34 -3.62
N CYS A 85 4.42 -23.02 -2.68
CA CYS A 85 3.73 -23.78 -1.64
C CYS A 85 2.90 -22.93 -0.70
N GLU A 86 3.36 -21.71 -0.43
CA GLU A 86 2.74 -20.79 0.51
C GLU A 86 2.49 -19.45 -0.21
N PRO A 87 1.39 -19.33 -0.97
CA PRO A 87 1.06 -18.10 -1.67
C PRO A 87 0.87 -16.94 -0.71
N ASP A 88 1.60 -15.84 -0.94
CA ASP A 88 1.49 -14.67 -0.08
C ASP A 88 0.37 -13.75 -0.56
N ASN A 89 -0.64 -13.59 0.29
CA ASN A 89 -1.82 -12.78 0.00
C ASN A 89 -1.91 -11.48 0.80
N THR A 90 -0.97 -11.23 1.73
CA THR A 90 -1.18 -10.18 2.74
C THR A 90 0.04 -9.33 3.06
N SER A 91 1.27 -9.81 2.88
CA SER A 91 2.43 -9.07 3.41
C SER A 91 2.70 -7.74 2.70
N CYS A 92 2.23 -7.61 1.46
CA CYS A 92 2.32 -6.41 0.64
C CYS A 92 1.16 -5.43 0.86
N LEU A 93 0.14 -5.80 1.65
CA LEU A 93 -1.02 -4.95 1.90
C LEU A 93 -0.69 -3.89 2.95
N LEU A 94 -1.21 -2.68 2.75
CA LEU A 94 -1.18 -1.66 3.78
C LEU A 94 -2.10 -2.05 4.94
N PRO A 95 -1.61 -2.01 6.20
CA PRO A 95 -2.43 -2.36 7.34
C PRO A 95 -3.56 -1.35 7.50
N ASN A 96 -4.72 -1.84 7.94
CA ASN A 96 -5.85 -0.97 8.27
C ASN A 96 -5.72 -0.45 9.72
N THR A 97 -4.73 0.41 9.94
CA THR A 97 -4.47 1.04 11.24
C THR A 97 -4.93 2.49 11.26
N THR A 98 -5.43 2.95 12.41
CA THR A 98 -5.73 4.37 12.61
C THR A 98 -4.43 5.16 12.66
N ALA A 99 -4.17 5.94 11.60
CA ALA A 99 -3.06 6.87 11.56
C ALA A 99 -3.29 8.01 12.57
N THR A 100 -2.23 8.44 13.24
CA THR A 100 -2.29 9.54 14.23
C THR A 100 -1.66 10.83 13.73
N ARG A 101 -0.90 10.76 12.64
CA ARG A 101 -0.24 11.92 12.05
C ARG A 101 -1.21 12.72 11.20
N THR A 102 -1.14 14.04 11.28
CA THR A 102 -1.96 14.95 10.47
C THR A 102 -1.23 15.49 9.24
N CYS A 103 0.05 15.16 9.05
CA CYS A 103 0.86 15.61 7.94
C CYS A 103 2.02 14.66 7.63
N ILE A 104 2.51 14.69 6.39
CA ILE A 104 3.69 13.96 5.96
C ILE A 104 4.97 14.74 6.29
N TYR A 105 6.11 14.04 6.39
CA TYR A 105 7.41 14.69 6.49
C TYR A 105 8.06 14.87 5.12
N GLY A 106 8.74 16.00 4.92
CA GLY A 106 9.43 16.41 3.71
C GLY A 106 8.47 16.84 2.61
N GLY A 107 7.82 15.89 1.95
CA GLY A 107 6.99 16.13 0.78
C GLY A 107 7.00 14.92 -0.16
N PRO A 108 6.53 15.07 -1.41
CA PRO A 108 5.87 16.25 -2.00
C PRO A 108 4.41 16.45 -1.50
N ARG A 109 3.76 17.56 -1.87
CA ARG A 109 2.43 17.99 -1.35
C ARG A 109 1.24 17.76 -2.30
N LEU A 110 1.43 17.07 -3.41
CA LEU A 110 0.39 16.83 -4.41
C LEU A 110 0.30 15.34 -4.73
N TYR A 111 -0.88 14.78 -4.47
CA TYR A 111 -1.20 13.40 -4.76
C TYR A 111 -2.07 13.30 -6.01
N TYR A 112 -1.61 12.57 -7.01
CA TYR A 112 -2.34 12.32 -8.25
C TYR A 112 -3.25 11.10 -8.06
N THR A 113 -4.56 11.28 -8.25
CA THR A 113 -5.52 10.20 -8.00
C THR A 113 -5.48 9.14 -9.09
N VAL A 114 -5.52 7.88 -8.65
CA VAL A 114 -5.61 6.70 -9.50
C VAL A 114 -6.94 5.98 -9.31
N ARG A 115 -7.19 4.96 -10.14
CA ARG A 115 -8.45 4.20 -10.09
C ARG A 115 -8.62 3.51 -8.74
N GLY A 116 -9.81 3.70 -8.15
CA GLY A 116 -10.15 3.15 -6.83
C GLY A 116 -9.84 4.07 -5.66
N ASP A 117 -9.27 5.26 -5.91
CA ASP A 117 -8.93 6.18 -4.84
C ASP A 117 -10.15 6.78 -4.15
N THR A 118 -10.07 6.83 -2.83
CA THR A 118 -10.91 7.58 -1.91
C THR A 118 -10.00 8.33 -0.94
N TYR A 119 -10.52 9.26 -0.15
CA TYR A 119 -9.70 9.92 0.88
C TYR A 119 -9.15 8.92 1.91
N GLU A 120 -9.90 7.88 2.27
CA GLU A 120 -9.41 6.80 3.16
C GLU A 120 -8.24 6.04 2.55
N VAL A 121 -8.31 5.70 1.26
CA VAL A 121 -7.24 4.97 0.56
C VAL A 121 -5.98 5.82 0.49
N ILE A 122 -6.11 7.09 0.11
CA ILE A 122 -4.97 8.00 0.00
C ILE A 122 -4.34 8.26 1.38
N ALA A 123 -5.16 8.54 2.40
CA ALA A 123 -4.70 8.74 3.77
C ALA A 123 -3.96 7.52 4.32
N ARG A 124 -4.45 6.31 4.04
CA ARG A 124 -3.78 5.05 4.39
C ARG A 124 -2.42 4.91 3.69
N ARG A 125 -2.33 5.23 2.40
CA ARG A 125 -1.07 5.21 1.64
C ARG A 125 -0.05 6.20 2.18
N LEU A 126 -0.50 7.36 2.67
CA LEU A 126 0.34 8.41 3.24
C LEU A 126 0.59 8.25 4.75
N ASN A 127 -0.09 7.30 5.40
CA ASN A 127 -0.08 7.12 6.85
C ASN A 127 -0.40 8.41 7.63
N ILE A 128 -1.44 9.12 7.20
CA ILE A 128 -1.99 10.31 7.87
C ILE A 128 -3.49 10.14 8.14
N THR A 129 -4.06 11.00 8.97
CA THR A 129 -5.50 11.03 9.24
C THR A 129 -6.29 11.38 7.99
N VAL A 130 -7.50 10.84 7.87
CA VAL A 130 -8.40 11.14 6.74
C VAL A 130 -8.86 12.59 6.83
N GLU A 131 -9.13 13.05 8.05
CA GLU A 131 -9.58 14.40 8.39
C GLU A 131 -8.57 15.46 7.92
N SER A 132 -7.27 15.24 8.13
CA SER A 132 -6.23 16.16 7.67
C SER A 132 -6.14 16.24 6.14
N LEU A 133 -6.43 15.14 5.44
CA LEU A 133 -6.40 15.12 3.98
C LEU A 133 -7.66 15.76 3.36
N MET A 134 -8.80 15.63 4.02
CA MET A 134 -10.07 16.24 3.59
C MET A 134 -10.15 17.75 3.86
N HIS A 135 -9.14 18.36 4.49
CA HIS A 135 -9.04 19.81 4.68
C HIS A 135 -10.23 20.40 5.47
N VAL A 136 -10.55 19.79 6.62
CA VAL A 136 -11.70 20.21 7.43
C VAL A 136 -11.49 21.59 8.10
N ASP A 137 -10.26 22.09 8.26
CA ASP A 137 -9.97 23.34 8.96
C ASP A 137 -9.03 24.28 8.18
N GLY A 138 -9.59 25.22 7.42
CA GLY A 138 -8.86 26.37 6.84
C GLY A 138 -9.73 27.64 6.84
N PRO A 139 -9.20 28.83 7.21
CA PRO A 139 -9.98 30.08 7.34
C PRO A 139 -10.33 30.72 5.99
N THR A 140 -9.81 30.20 4.88
CA THR A 140 -10.09 30.68 3.55
C THR A 140 -11.19 29.83 2.93
N ASN A 141 -12.32 30.49 2.67
CA ASN A 141 -13.41 30.04 1.80
C ASN A 141 -12.93 29.82 0.34
N GLU A 142 -11.87 29.05 0.11
CA GLU A 142 -11.66 28.42 -1.19
C GLU A 142 -12.46 27.13 -1.20
N THR A 143 -13.65 27.23 -1.77
CA THR A 143 -14.47 26.11 -2.19
C THR A 143 -13.72 25.23 -3.20
N LEU A 144 -12.79 24.39 -2.74
CA LEU A 144 -12.69 23.04 -3.30
C LEU A 144 -13.76 22.23 -2.57
N ALA A 145 -14.71 21.67 -3.33
CA ALA A 145 -15.85 20.93 -2.80
C ALA A 145 -15.43 20.06 -1.61
N ASN A 146 -15.87 20.44 -0.41
CA ASN A 146 -15.69 19.65 0.79
C ASN A 146 -16.20 18.23 0.46
N PRO A 147 -15.36 17.19 0.45
CA PRO A 147 -15.82 15.88 0.05
C PRO A 147 -16.81 15.42 1.09
N THR A 148 -18.06 15.18 0.70
CA THR A 148 -19.11 14.82 1.66
C THR A 148 -18.88 13.46 2.31
N SER A 149 -17.95 12.65 1.77
CA SER A 149 -17.64 11.32 2.27
C SER A 149 -16.16 10.94 2.07
N PRO A 150 -15.50 10.39 3.10
CA PRO A 150 -14.14 9.86 3.00
C PRO A 150 -14.05 8.62 2.09
N THR A 151 -15.16 7.90 1.90
CA THR A 151 -15.26 6.66 1.11
C THR A 151 -15.73 6.88 -0.33
N ALA A 152 -16.09 8.12 -0.70
CA ALA A 152 -16.51 8.41 -2.07
C ALA A 152 -15.31 8.26 -3.03
N LEU A 153 -15.56 7.61 -4.18
CA LEU A 153 -14.57 7.50 -5.24
C LEU A 153 -14.22 8.88 -5.78
N LEU A 154 -12.92 9.11 -5.91
CA LEU A 154 -12.35 10.30 -6.50
C LEU A 154 -12.22 10.11 -8.02
N ASN A 155 -12.41 11.21 -8.77
CA ASN A 155 -12.11 11.22 -10.20
C ASN A 155 -10.64 10.86 -10.39
N VAL A 156 -10.34 10.01 -11.37
CA VAL A 156 -8.97 9.67 -11.76
C VAL A 156 -8.31 10.88 -12.40
N GLY A 157 -7.04 11.11 -12.06
CA GLY A 157 -6.20 12.13 -12.66
C GLY A 157 -6.37 13.56 -12.15
N GLN A 158 -7.02 13.74 -11.00
CA GLN A 158 -7.01 15.02 -10.27
C GLN A 158 -5.88 15.05 -9.25
N PHE A 159 -5.56 16.25 -8.76
CA PHE A 159 -4.60 16.43 -7.67
C PHE A 159 -5.31 16.70 -6.34
N VAL A 160 -4.94 15.95 -5.32
CA VAL A 160 -5.30 16.17 -3.92
C VAL A 160 -4.14 16.86 -3.21
N LYS A 161 -4.42 17.97 -2.51
CA LYS A 161 -3.43 18.64 -1.66
C LYS A 161 -3.14 17.79 -0.42
N VAL A 162 -1.86 17.62 -0.10
CA VAL A 162 -1.41 16.85 1.05
C VAL A 162 -0.78 17.78 2.09
N PRO A 163 -1.21 17.72 3.37
CA PRO A 163 -0.61 18.50 4.44
C PRO A 163 0.82 18.04 4.73
N GLN A 164 1.76 18.99 4.82
CA GLN A 164 3.17 18.74 5.12
C GLN A 164 3.55 19.33 6.46
N CYS A 165 4.34 18.62 7.27
CA CYS A 165 4.85 19.16 8.51
C CYS A 165 6.09 20.03 8.25
N ASP A 166 6.26 21.14 8.98
CA ASP A 166 7.44 22.00 8.87
C ASP A 166 7.99 22.38 10.26
N PRO A 167 9.32 22.32 10.49
CA PRO A 167 10.35 21.87 9.57
C PRO A 167 10.45 20.34 9.49
N SER A 168 10.48 19.80 8.28
CA SER A 168 10.73 18.37 8.02
C SER A 168 11.37 18.16 6.64
N GLN A 169 12.02 17.01 6.43
CA GLN A 169 12.71 16.71 5.16
C GLN A 169 12.71 15.22 4.82
N CYS A 170 12.99 14.91 3.55
CA CYS A 170 13.38 13.58 3.07
C CYS A 170 14.62 13.72 2.18
N ILE A 171 15.41 12.66 2.03
CA ILE A 171 16.42 12.57 0.97
C ILE A 171 15.74 12.01 -0.28
N LEU A 172 15.94 12.62 -1.44
CA LEU A 172 15.39 12.10 -2.71
C LEU A 172 16.51 11.47 -3.55
N GLN A 173 16.28 10.23 -4.02
CA GLN A 173 17.23 9.53 -4.88
C GLN A 173 16.53 8.81 -6.04
N PRO A 174 17.10 8.84 -7.26
CA PRO A 174 16.72 7.93 -8.33
C PRO A 174 16.95 6.46 -7.91
N TYR A 175 16.03 5.59 -8.26
CA TYR A 175 16.05 4.17 -7.94
C TYR A 175 15.58 3.33 -9.13
N SER A 176 16.29 2.25 -9.44
CA SER A 176 15.83 1.27 -10.43
C SER A 176 15.01 0.20 -9.71
N PHE A 177 13.69 0.19 -9.94
CA PHE A 177 12.79 -0.69 -9.20
C PHE A 177 12.82 -2.10 -9.77
N SER A 178 13.67 -2.96 -9.20
CA SER A 178 13.94 -4.28 -9.74
C SER A 178 13.07 -5.41 -9.17
N TRP A 179 12.48 -5.22 -8.00
CA TRP A 179 11.63 -6.23 -7.34
C TRP A 179 10.80 -5.61 -6.22
N GLY A 180 9.59 -6.11 -6.03
CA GLY A 180 8.73 -5.76 -4.89
C GLY A 180 7.45 -5.02 -5.29
N VAL A 181 6.75 -4.50 -4.29
CA VAL A 181 5.74 -3.44 -4.44
C VAL A 181 6.20 -2.17 -3.72
N TYR A 182 5.53 -1.02 -3.87
CA TYR A 182 5.96 0.17 -3.12
C TYR A 182 5.83 0.00 -1.61
N LYS A 183 4.98 -0.90 -1.10
CA LYS A 183 4.97 -1.22 0.34
C LYS A 183 6.31 -1.79 0.80
N ASP A 184 6.91 -2.70 0.03
CA ASP A 184 8.23 -3.27 0.33
C ASP A 184 9.30 -2.15 0.34
N LEU A 185 9.24 -1.22 -0.61
CA LEU A 185 10.15 -0.07 -0.68
C LEU A 185 9.92 0.93 0.47
N ALA A 186 8.66 1.21 0.82
CA ALA A 186 8.29 2.13 1.88
C ALA A 186 8.82 1.66 3.23
N ASP A 187 8.67 0.36 3.52
CA ASP A 187 9.23 -0.27 4.72
C ASP A 187 10.76 -0.21 4.72
N HIS A 188 11.39 -0.48 3.57
CA HIS A 188 12.84 -0.50 3.46
C HIS A 188 13.48 0.89 3.63
N PHE A 189 12.89 1.93 3.04
CA PHE A 189 13.47 3.28 3.00
C PHE A 189 12.93 4.24 4.06
N GLY A 190 12.06 3.77 4.95
CA GLY A 190 11.48 4.60 6.01
C GLY A 190 10.63 5.74 5.44
N THR A 191 9.72 5.40 4.53
CA THR A 191 8.81 6.33 3.87
C THR A 191 7.40 5.74 3.75
N THR A 192 6.53 6.33 2.95
CA THR A 192 5.16 5.87 2.74
C THR A 192 4.90 5.54 1.27
N VAL A 193 3.98 4.60 1.01
CA VAL A 193 3.55 4.25 -0.35
C VAL A 193 3.07 5.48 -1.09
N GLY A 194 2.29 6.33 -0.42
CA GLY A 194 1.77 7.57 -0.98
C GLY A 194 2.87 8.53 -1.39
N GLN A 195 3.94 8.68 -0.60
CA GLN A 195 5.07 9.54 -0.97
C GLN A 195 5.85 9.03 -2.19
N ILE A 196 6.01 7.72 -2.34
CA ILE A 196 6.60 7.13 -3.54
C ILE A 196 5.69 7.38 -4.75
N MET A 197 4.37 7.16 -4.61
CA MET A 197 3.40 7.44 -5.66
C MET A 197 3.43 8.90 -6.08
N MET A 198 3.51 9.87 -5.17
CA MET A 198 3.55 11.29 -5.55
C MET A 198 4.78 11.67 -6.36
N LEU A 199 5.90 10.96 -6.20
CA LEU A 199 7.12 11.15 -7.01
C LEU A 199 7.11 10.34 -8.31
N SER A 200 6.14 9.45 -8.49
CA SER A 200 5.93 8.64 -9.71
C SER A 200 4.42 8.47 -9.99
N PRO A 201 3.68 9.58 -10.19
CA PRO A 201 2.22 9.65 -10.04
C PRO A 201 1.42 8.81 -11.05
N THR A 202 1.98 8.52 -12.22
CA THR A 202 1.32 7.75 -13.28
C THR A 202 1.80 6.30 -13.33
N TYR A 203 2.74 5.90 -12.47
CA TYR A 203 3.21 4.54 -12.40
C TYR A 203 2.24 3.67 -11.58
N ASN A 204 1.76 2.57 -12.16
CA ASN A 204 0.91 1.61 -11.48
C ASN A 204 1.60 0.25 -11.34
N TYR A 205 2.08 -0.32 -12.43
CA TYR A 205 2.80 -1.59 -12.44
C TYR A 205 3.64 -1.69 -13.73
N SER A 206 4.58 -2.63 -13.76
CA SER A 206 5.36 -2.99 -14.94
C SER A 206 5.41 -4.49 -15.09
N SER A 207 4.54 -5.00 -15.94
CA SER A 207 4.49 -6.43 -16.22
C SER A 207 5.54 -6.86 -17.25
N LEU A 208 6.13 -5.92 -17.98
CA LEU A 208 7.17 -6.18 -18.99
C LEU A 208 8.58 -6.30 -18.38
N ALA A 209 8.81 -5.81 -17.17
CA ALA A 209 10.15 -5.71 -16.56
C ALA A 209 10.90 -7.05 -16.51
N PHE A 210 10.17 -8.16 -16.36
CA PHE A 210 10.74 -9.52 -16.25
C PHE A 210 10.67 -10.32 -17.56
N THR A 211 10.34 -9.67 -18.68
CA THR A 211 10.34 -10.34 -20.00
C THR A 211 11.66 -10.11 -20.74
N PRO A 212 12.00 -10.94 -21.75
CA PRO A 212 13.19 -10.72 -22.56
C PRO A 212 13.18 -9.31 -23.20
N GLY A 213 14.18 -8.49 -22.87
CA GLY A 213 14.27 -7.09 -23.33
C GLY A 213 13.52 -6.07 -22.46
N GLY A 214 12.85 -6.51 -21.40
CA GLY A 214 12.26 -5.65 -20.38
C GLY A 214 13.29 -4.79 -19.66
N GLN A 215 12.85 -3.62 -19.18
CA GLN A 215 13.66 -2.73 -18.36
C GLN A 215 12.95 -2.47 -17.03
N PHE A 216 13.73 -2.43 -15.96
CA PHE A 216 13.22 -2.04 -14.65
C PHE A 216 12.91 -0.53 -14.63
N PRO A 217 11.71 -0.14 -14.19
CA PRO A 217 11.29 1.25 -14.23
C PRO A 217 12.16 2.10 -13.29
N PRO A 218 12.66 3.26 -13.76
CA PRO A 218 13.27 4.24 -12.88
C PRO A 218 12.17 4.99 -12.11
N ILE A 219 12.31 5.09 -10.80
CA ILE A 219 11.44 5.86 -9.92
C ILE A 219 12.29 6.76 -9.01
N ASN A 220 11.66 7.70 -8.32
CA ASN A 220 12.32 8.48 -7.28
C ASN A 220 11.82 8.00 -5.91
N ILE A 221 12.76 7.72 -5.02
CA ILE A 221 12.46 7.27 -3.66
C ILE A 221 12.71 8.42 -2.67
N PRO A 222 11.72 8.77 -1.83
CA PRO A 222 11.94 9.55 -0.63
C PRO A 222 12.48 8.62 0.48
N ILE A 223 13.64 8.95 1.03
CA ILE A 223 14.34 8.16 2.04
C ILE A 223 14.37 8.93 3.36
N ASN A 224 14.10 8.22 4.46
CA ASN A 224 14.17 8.72 5.83
C ASN A 224 13.45 10.07 6.00
N CYS A 225 12.16 10.08 5.69
CA CYS A 225 11.34 11.27 5.87
C CYS A 225 11.12 11.56 7.37
N THR A 226 11.68 12.65 7.88
CA THR A 226 11.71 12.96 9.33
C THR A 226 11.41 14.43 9.62
N ALA A 227 10.82 14.69 10.79
CA ALA A 227 10.79 16.03 11.37
C ALA A 227 12.20 16.50 11.72
N LEU A 228 12.43 17.81 11.66
CA LEU A 228 13.69 18.45 12.05
C LEU A 228 13.60 19.17 13.41
N SER A 229 12.42 19.14 14.02
CA SER A 229 12.09 19.78 15.29
C SER A 229 11.00 18.97 16.00
N ASP A 230 11.00 18.98 17.34
CA ASP A 230 9.92 18.39 18.15
C ASP A 230 8.60 19.17 18.01
N THR A 231 8.70 20.46 17.65
CA THR A 231 7.56 21.31 17.32
C THR A 231 7.51 21.49 15.81
N VAL A 232 6.44 21.01 15.19
CA VAL A 232 6.16 21.19 13.75
C VAL A 232 4.84 21.92 13.54
N THR A 233 4.77 22.73 12.49
CA THR A 233 3.53 23.33 11.97
C THR A 233 3.02 22.50 10.80
N VAL A 234 1.71 22.48 10.61
CA VAL A 234 1.11 21.89 9.41
C VAL A 234 1.03 22.98 8.35
N LEU A 235 1.57 22.68 7.17
CA LEU A 235 1.44 23.47 5.96
C LEU A 235 0.36 22.84 5.09
N ASP A 236 -0.74 23.59 4.91
CA ASP A 236 -1.91 23.24 4.11
C ASP A 236 -1.86 23.75 2.66
#